data_AF-A0A2N3DSJ6-F1
#
_entry.id   AF-A0A2N3DSJ6-F1
#
_cell.length_a   1.000
_cell.length_b   1.000
_cell.length_c   1.000
_cell.angle_alpha   90.00
_cell.angle_beta   90.00
_cell.angle_gamma   90.00
#
_symmetry.space_group_name_H-M   'P 1'
#
loop_
_entity.id
_entity.type
_entity.pdbx_description
1 polymer ?
#
loop_
_entity_poly.entity_id
_entity_poly.type
_entity_poly.pdbx_seq_one_letter_code
_entity_poly.pdbx_strand_id
1 'polypeptide(L)'
;MMNPDVFLSLLALDAYNRGYGRNVFANGNSIDESEGGLQIGNATILNVDLPSGSEAAGFYAIAYDWNGETVISYRGTNFPNDPLNPTEAEIEAVTAHAPARLATVAY
;
A
#
# COMPACT_ATOMS: atom_id res chain seq x y z
N MET A 1 -13.97 6.39 -24.18
CA MET A 1 -13.69 5.36 -23.17
C MET A 1 -12.36 5.66 -22.51
N MET A 2 -12.21 5.39 -21.22
CA MET A 2 -10.93 5.55 -20.52
C MET A 2 -9.94 4.47 -21.01
N ASN A 3 -8.64 4.79 -21.05
CA ASN A 3 -7.62 3.80 -21.38
C ASN A 3 -7.55 2.74 -20.26
N PRO A 4 -7.73 1.44 -20.56
CA PRO A 4 -7.65 0.36 -19.57
C PRO A 4 -6.36 0.38 -18.75
N ASP A 5 -5.22 0.67 -19.39
CA ASP A 5 -3.91 0.68 -18.73
C ASP A 5 -3.85 1.76 -17.63
N VAL A 6 -4.46 2.92 -17.89
CA VAL A 6 -4.53 4.02 -16.92
C VAL A 6 -5.40 3.61 -15.73
N PHE A 7 -6.54 2.96 -15.98
CA PHE A 7 -7.41 2.54 -14.89
C PHE A 7 -6.80 1.42 -14.05
N LEU A 8 -6.19 0.41 -14.68
CA LEU A 8 -5.47 -0.65 -13.97
C LEU A 8 -4.31 -0.09 -13.14
N SER A 9 -3.61 0.94 -13.63
CA SER A 9 -2.57 1.63 -12.87
C SER A 9 -3.13 2.33 -11.62
N LEU A 10 -4.34 2.90 -11.70
CA LEU A 10 -5.02 3.50 -10.54
C LEU A 10 -5.44 2.44 -9.52
N LEU A 11 -5.92 1.27 -9.96
CA LEU A 11 -6.25 0.16 -9.05
C LEU A 11 -5.01 -0.37 -8.34
N ALA A 12 -3.87 -0.47 -9.05
CA ALA A 12 -2.60 -0.83 -8.44
C ALA A 12 -2.13 0.20 -7.39
N LEU A 13 -2.30 1.50 -7.68
CA LEU A 13 -1.98 2.57 -6.72
C LEU A 13 -2.90 2.55 -5.50
N ASP A 14 -4.18 2.26 -5.68
CA ASP A 14 -5.13 2.12 -4.57
C ASP A 14 -4.74 0.93 -3.67
N ALA A 15 -4.44 -0.23 -4.26
CA ALA A 15 -3.93 -1.39 -3.52
C ALA A 15 -2.65 -1.09 -2.73
N TYR A 16 -1.76 -0.25 -3.29
CA TYR A 16 -0.55 0.19 -2.59
C TYR A 16 -0.87 0.98 -1.32
N ASN A 17 -1.88 1.86 -1.38
CA ASN A 17 -2.24 2.79 -0.32
C ASN A 17 -3.20 2.21 0.73
N ARG A 18 -3.63 0.95 0.58
CA ARG A 18 -4.56 0.23 1.49
C ARG A 18 -3.86 -0.88 2.28
N GLY A 19 -4.64 -1.57 3.13
CA GLY A 19 -4.17 -2.70 3.93
C GLY A 19 -3.35 -2.30 5.16
N TYR A 20 -2.36 -3.13 5.50
CA TYR A 20 -1.49 -2.95 6.67
C TYR A 20 -0.60 -1.71 6.51
N GLY A 21 -0.50 -0.87 7.54
CA GLY A 21 0.34 0.34 7.52
C GLY A 21 -0.11 1.43 6.53
N ARG A 22 -1.40 1.45 6.16
CA ARG A 22 -1.96 2.37 5.18
C ARG A 22 -1.90 3.84 5.60
N ASN A 23 -1.61 4.72 4.65
CA ASN A 23 -1.73 6.17 4.80
C ASN A 23 -3.13 6.71 4.45
N VAL A 24 -3.99 5.85 3.89
CA VAL A 24 -5.37 6.20 3.50
C VAL A 24 -6.34 5.42 4.37
N PHE A 25 -7.13 6.13 5.17
CA PHE A 25 -8.20 5.54 5.96
C PHE A 25 -9.52 5.65 5.19
N ALA A 26 -10.19 4.54 4.94
CA ALA A 26 -11.59 4.58 4.54
C ALA A 26 -12.41 5.09 5.74
N ASN A 27 -13.00 6.27 5.62
CA ASN A 27 -13.90 6.88 6.63
C ASN A 27 -13.33 7.12 8.04
N GLY A 28 -12.00 7.27 8.19
CA GLY A 28 -11.40 7.55 9.50
C GLY A 28 -11.50 6.41 10.52
N ASN A 29 -12.00 5.24 10.10
CA ASN A 29 -12.10 4.05 10.93
C ASN A 29 -10.84 3.19 10.79
N SER A 30 -10.49 2.59 11.93
CA SER A 30 -9.30 1.78 12.18
C SER A 30 -9.20 0.53 11.30
N ILE A 31 -8.09 -0.18 11.48
CA ILE A 31 -7.49 -1.19 10.61
C ILE A 31 -8.41 -2.38 10.26
N ASP A 32 -9.52 -2.56 10.99
CA ASP A 32 -10.35 -3.77 11.01
C ASP A 32 -11.71 -3.70 10.27
N GLU A 33 -12.08 -2.60 9.62
CA GLU A 33 -13.31 -2.59 8.81
C GLU A 33 -13.09 -3.23 7.43
N SER A 34 -13.98 -4.17 7.04
CA SER A 34 -13.96 -4.80 5.72
C SER A 34 -14.08 -3.74 4.63
N GLU A 35 -13.10 -3.70 3.73
CA GLU A 35 -13.09 -2.81 2.56
C GLU A 35 -14.03 -3.28 1.45
N GLY A 36 -14.70 -4.44 1.65
CA GLY A 36 -15.63 -5.02 0.71
C GLY A 36 -16.81 -4.10 0.39
N GLY A 37 -17.11 -3.94 -0.91
CA GLY A 37 -18.20 -3.10 -1.39
C GLY A 37 -17.84 -1.62 -1.56
N LEU A 38 -16.64 -1.19 -1.16
CA LEU A 38 -16.12 0.14 -1.48
C LEU A 38 -15.86 0.26 -2.98
N GLN A 39 -16.04 1.46 -3.53
CA GLN A 39 -15.94 1.70 -4.97
C GLN A 39 -14.86 2.71 -5.33
N ILE A 40 -14.23 2.48 -6.48
CA ILE A 40 -13.25 3.37 -7.09
C ILE A 40 -13.63 3.53 -8.55
N GLY A 41 -14.25 4.67 -8.87
CA GLY A 41 -14.94 4.83 -10.15
C GLY A 41 -16.00 3.74 -10.31
N ASN A 42 -15.84 2.91 -11.35
CA ASN A 42 -16.74 1.80 -11.66
C ASN A 42 -16.26 0.43 -11.13
N ALA A 43 -15.12 0.40 -10.44
CA ALA A 43 -14.62 -0.83 -9.83
C ALA A 43 -15.18 -0.97 -8.40
N THR A 44 -15.56 -2.18 -8.01
CA THR A 44 -16.04 -2.48 -6.65
C THR A 44 -15.10 -3.46 -5.98
N ILE A 45 -14.65 -3.16 -4.77
CA ILE A 45 -13.78 -4.04 -3.98
C ILE A 45 -14.56 -5.29 -3.58
N LEU A 46 -13.97 -6.45 -3.85
CA LEU A 46 -14.49 -7.74 -3.44
C LEU A 46 -13.97 -8.08 -2.05
N ASN A 47 -14.85 -8.56 -1.18
CA ASN A 47 -14.45 -9.06 0.14
C ASN A 47 -13.90 -10.49 -0.03
N VAL A 48 -12.58 -10.60 -0.09
CA VAL A 48 -11.88 -11.89 -0.25
C VAL A 48 -10.95 -12.08 0.94
N ASP A 49 -11.04 -13.25 1.57
CA ASP A 49 -10.15 -13.62 2.67
C ASP A 49 -8.75 -13.90 2.13
N LEU A 50 -7.75 -13.17 2.65
CA LEU A 50 -6.35 -13.45 2.35
C LEU A 50 -5.86 -14.70 3.11
N PRO A 51 -4.92 -15.46 2.54
CA PRO A 51 -4.29 -16.59 3.22
C PRO A 51 -3.70 -16.18 4.58
N SER A 52 -3.76 -17.09 5.56
CA SER A 52 -3.11 -16.85 6.86
C SER A 52 -1.61 -16.62 6.70
N GLY A 53 -1.08 -15.64 7.43
CA GLY A 53 0.33 -15.25 7.35
C GLY A 53 0.69 -14.29 6.20
N SER A 54 -0.28 -13.84 5.38
CA SER A 54 -0.03 -12.86 4.31
C SER A 54 0.57 -11.54 4.84
N GLU A 55 0.06 -11.06 5.97
CA GLU A 55 0.57 -9.86 6.65
C GLU A 55 2.04 -10.01 7.07
N ALA A 56 2.38 -11.12 7.71
CA ALA A 56 3.74 -11.42 8.17
C ALA A 56 4.72 -11.62 6.99
N ALA A 57 4.21 -12.11 5.86
CA ALA A 57 4.95 -12.21 4.62
C ALA A 57 5.09 -10.86 3.90
N GLY A 58 4.60 -9.75 4.47
CA GLY A 58 4.65 -8.42 3.86
C GLY A 58 3.83 -8.31 2.57
N PHE A 59 2.96 -9.28 2.30
CA PHE A 59 2.19 -9.38 1.06
C PHE A 59 0.77 -8.86 1.27
N TYR A 60 0.31 -8.03 0.35
CA TYR A 60 -1.06 -7.55 0.34
C TYR A 60 -1.64 -7.65 -1.07
N ALA A 61 -2.88 -8.11 -1.16
CA ALA A 61 -3.63 -8.19 -2.41
C ALA A 61 -5.06 -7.76 -2.17
N ILE A 62 -5.66 -7.17 -3.20
CA ILE A 62 -7.07 -6.75 -3.21
C ILE A 62 -7.66 -7.09 -4.57
N ALA A 63 -8.91 -7.55 -4.55
CA ALA A 63 -9.65 -7.91 -5.73
C ALA A 63 -10.76 -6.88 -6.01
N TYR A 64 -10.94 -6.55 -7.28
CA TYR A 64 -11.99 -5.67 -7.75
C TYR A 64 -12.86 -6.39 -8.79
N ASP A 65 -14.16 -6.18 -8.74
CA ASP A 65 -15.02 -6.36 -9.91
C ASP A 65 -14.98 -5.08 -10.74
N TRP A 66 -14.58 -5.21 -12.01
CA TRP A 66 -14.59 -4.11 -12.96
C TRP A 66 -15.21 -4.56 -14.27
N ASN A 67 -16.40 -4.05 -14.58
CA ASN A 67 -17.19 -4.42 -15.76
C ASN A 67 -17.43 -5.94 -15.89
N GLY A 68 -17.55 -6.66 -14.77
CA GLY A 68 -17.72 -8.12 -14.74
C GLY A 68 -16.43 -8.93 -14.86
N GLU A 69 -15.27 -8.27 -14.93
CA GLU A 69 -13.96 -8.92 -14.81
C GLU A 69 -13.41 -8.79 -13.39
N THR A 70 -12.77 -9.86 -12.91
CA THR A 70 -12.03 -9.82 -11.64
C THR A 70 -10.61 -9.33 -11.89
N VAL A 71 -10.28 -8.16 -11.34
CA VAL A 71 -8.93 -7.59 -11.36
C VAL A 71 -8.30 -7.78 -9.98
N ILE A 72 -7.13 -8.40 -9.92
CA ILE A 72 -6.38 -8.56 -8.67
C ILE A 72 -5.15 -7.65 -8.71
N SER A 73 -5.07 -6.74 -7.75
CA SER A 73 -3.92 -5.86 -7.58
C SER A 73 -3.09 -6.33 -6.39
N TYR A 74 -1.76 -6.35 -6.58
CA TYR A 74 -0.81 -6.83 -5.60
C TYR A 74 0.12 -5.70 -5.17
N ARG A 75 0.39 -5.60 -3.88
CA ARG A 75 1.51 -4.84 -3.33
C ARG A 75 2.63 -5.82 -2.98
N GLY A 76 3.84 -5.49 -3.45
CA GLY A 76 5.03 -6.26 -3.15
C GLY A 76 5.41 -6.25 -1.67
N THR A 77 6.31 -7.17 -1.32
CA THR A 77 6.84 -7.39 0.03
C THR A 77 7.50 -6.15 0.60
N ASN A 78 7.08 -5.77 1.81
CA ASN A 78 7.91 -4.94 2.68
C ASN A 78 8.84 -5.86 3.50
N PHE A 79 10.11 -5.99 3.11
CA PHE A 79 11.04 -6.81 3.87
C PHE A 79 11.63 -6.01 5.05
N PRO A 80 11.85 -6.64 6.21
CA PRO A 80 12.77 -6.08 7.21
C PRO A 80 14.14 -5.86 6.54
N ASN A 81 14.74 -4.68 6.73
CA ASN A 81 15.97 -4.21 6.07
C ASN A 81 15.85 -3.91 4.55
N ASP A 82 14.67 -3.62 4.03
CA ASP A 82 14.56 -2.99 2.71
C ASP A 82 15.16 -1.57 2.77
N PRO A 83 16.25 -1.26 2.02
CA PRO A 83 16.83 0.09 1.99
C PRO A 83 15.86 1.17 1.48
N LEU A 84 14.75 0.77 0.85
CA LEU A 84 13.69 1.65 0.37
C LEU A 84 12.51 1.76 1.35
N ASN A 85 12.49 0.94 2.41
CA ASN A 85 11.50 1.04 3.49
C ASN A 85 12.08 0.65 4.86
N PRO A 86 13.04 1.43 5.38
CA PRO A 86 13.70 1.15 6.65
C PRO A 86 12.73 1.29 7.83
N THR A 87 12.89 0.43 8.83
CA THR A 87 12.21 0.57 10.12
C THR A 87 12.64 1.84 10.86
N GLU A 88 11.83 2.34 11.81
CA GLU A 88 12.20 3.51 12.62
C GLU A 88 13.57 3.35 13.29
N ALA A 89 13.88 2.15 13.77
CA ALA A 89 15.18 1.83 14.37
C ALA A 89 16.33 1.89 13.35
N GLU A 90 16.10 1.49 12.10
CA GLU A 90 17.09 1.58 11.01
C GLU A 90 17.28 3.03 10.54
N ILE A 91 16.19 3.82 10.48
CA ILE A 91 16.26 5.26 10.20
C ILE A 91 17.08 5.96 11.29
N GLU A 92 16.82 5.64 12.56
CA GLU A 92 17.56 6.19 13.69
C GLU A 92 19.03 5.77 13.67
N ALA A 93 19.32 4.50 13.35
CA ALA A 93 20.68 4.00 13.22
C ALA A 93 21.46 4.69 12.08
N VAL A 94 20.84 4.91 10.93
CA VAL A 94 21.44 5.64 9.80
C VAL A 94 21.64 7.12 10.15
N THR A 95 20.67 7.74 10.82
CA THR A 95 20.73 9.15 11.24
C THR A 95 21.80 9.36 12.32
N ALA A 96 21.97 8.40 13.24
CA ALA A 96 23.00 8.42 14.28
C ALA A 96 24.42 8.17 13.74
N HIS A 97 24.57 7.45 12.62
CA HIS A 97 25.85 7.22 11.94
C HIS A 97 26.13 8.17 10.77
N ALA A 98 25.19 9.03 10.39
CA ALA A 98 25.42 10.04 9.36
C ALA A 98 26.44 11.07 9.90
N PRO A 99 27.66 11.14 9.34
CA PRO A 99 28.58 12.22 9.73
C PRO A 99 27.90 13.54 9.38
N ALA A 100 27.90 14.49 10.33
CA ALA A 100 27.30 15.82 10.26
C ALA A 100 27.59 16.58 8.94
N ARG A 101 26.84 16.29 7.87
CA ARG A 101 27.02 16.90 6.55
C ARG A 101 25.76 17.55 5.96
N LEU A 102 24.83 17.96 6.81
CA LEU A 102 23.72 18.83 6.40
C LEU A 102 23.53 20.03 7.35
N ALA A 103 24.64 20.63 7.77
CA ALA A 103 24.64 21.99 8.32
C ALA A 103 25.59 22.86 7.48
N THR A 104 25.13 23.30 6.30
CA THR A 104 25.48 24.58 5.63
C THR A 104 24.85 24.58 4.24
N VAL A 105 23.66 25.15 4.11
CA VAL A 105 23.35 26.09 3.03
C VAL A 105 22.56 27.21 3.69
N ALA A 106 23.30 28.22 4.15
CA ALA A 106 22.72 29.52 4.44
C ALA A 106 22.33 30.16 3.10
N TYR A 107 21.13 30.73 3.04
CA TYR A 107 20.83 31.88 2.18
C TYR A 107 20.78 33.12 3.06
#